data_AF-A0A524E3R9-F1
#
_entry.id   AF-A0A524E3R9-F1
#
_cell.length_a   1.000
_cell.length_b   1.000
_cell.length_c   1.000
_cell.angle_alpha   90.00
_cell.angle_beta   90.00
_cell.angle_gamma   90.00
#
_symmetry.space_group_name_H-M   'P 1'
#
loop_
_entity.id
_entity.type
_entity.pdbx_description
1 polymer ?
#
loop_
_entity_poly.entity_id
_entity_poly.type
_entity_poly.pdbx_seq_one_letter_code
_entity_poly.pdbx_strand_id
1 'polypeptide(L)'
;MIEKKSKKRYEYFDGSGNRYIIKKGERIILEYIPIKPQHSSSGVYNGGDYIKKEMKNHEWKNLISIIKKAIKKEEVHIKNRIKKSGMIIVKGKENKKTYIIGPNTEELFEINNLLQVLIKN
;
A
#
# COMPACT_ATOMS: atom_id res chain seq x y z
N MET A 1 -18.11 -23.28 16.05
CA MET A 1 -18.32 -22.19 15.06
C MET A 1 -16.96 -21.77 14.53
N ILE A 2 -16.64 -22.05 13.26
CA ILE A 2 -15.35 -21.65 12.68
C ILE A 2 -15.53 -20.22 12.17
N GLU A 3 -14.94 -19.24 12.86
CA GLU A 3 -14.85 -17.87 12.35
C GLU A 3 -14.18 -17.89 10.97
N LYS A 4 -14.95 -17.59 9.91
CA LYS A 4 -14.39 -17.30 8.59
C LYS A 4 -13.52 -16.04 8.73
N LYS A 5 -12.22 -16.21 9.00
CA LYS A 5 -11.24 -15.12 9.01
C LYS A 5 -11.41 -14.30 7.73
N SER A 6 -11.89 -13.06 7.86
CA SER A 6 -12.06 -12.19 6.69
C SER A 6 -10.68 -11.96 6.06
N LYS A 7 -10.46 -12.45 4.84
CA LYS A 7 -9.22 -12.21 4.08
C LYS A 7 -9.21 -10.74 3.63
N LYS A 8 -8.84 -9.83 4.54
CA LYS A 8 -8.62 -8.42 4.19
C LYS A 8 -7.36 -8.31 3.35
N ARG A 9 -7.51 -7.74 2.16
CA ARG A 9 -6.41 -7.40 1.26
C ARG A 9 -6.25 -5.88 1.26
N TYR A 10 -5.00 -5.44 1.39
CA TYR A 10 -4.66 -4.04 1.26
C TYR A 10 -3.92 -3.85 -0.06
N GLU A 11 -4.24 -2.77 -0.75
CA GLU A 11 -3.43 -2.27 -1.85
C GLU A 11 -3.00 -0.85 -1.51
N TYR A 12 -1.77 -0.53 -1.86
CA TYR A 12 -1.23 0.80 -1.67
C TYR A 12 -0.60 1.26 -2.99
N PHE A 13 -0.86 2.50 -3.37
CA PHE A 13 -0.20 3.16 -4.48
C PHE A 13 0.60 4.33 -3.93
N ASP A 14 1.88 4.40 -4.26
CA ASP A 14 2.73 5.51 -3.85
C ASP A 14 2.48 6.75 -4.74
N GLY A 15 3.22 7.82 -4.42
CA GLY A 15 3.18 9.09 -5.14
C GLY A 15 3.63 9.02 -6.61
N SER A 16 4.35 7.96 -6.98
CA SER A 16 4.86 7.69 -8.34
C SER A 16 3.95 6.73 -9.12
N GLY A 17 2.98 6.10 -8.45
CA GLY A 17 2.07 5.14 -9.05
C GLY A 17 2.55 3.69 -8.99
N ASN A 18 3.62 3.37 -8.25
CA ASN A 18 3.97 1.99 -7.97
C ASN A 18 2.94 1.38 -7.03
N ARG A 19 2.62 0.10 -7.26
CA ARG A 19 1.55 -0.59 -6.54
C ARG A 19 2.12 -1.65 -5.62
N TYR A 20 1.62 -1.69 -4.41
CA TYR A 20 1.91 -2.69 -3.40
C TYR A 20 0.63 -3.45 -3.09
N ILE A 21 0.71 -4.78 -3.06
CA ILE A 21 -0.40 -5.67 -2.74
C ILE A 21 0.00 -6.49 -1.51
N ILE A 22 -0.81 -6.37 -0.46
CA ILE A 22 -0.53 -6.91 0.86
C ILE A 22 -1.67 -7.88 1.20
N LYS A 23 -1.35 -9.19 1.21
CA LYS A 23 -2.31 -10.29 1.38
C LYS A 23 -1.96 -11.10 2.63
N LYS A 24 -2.95 -11.38 3.47
CA LYS A 24 -2.82 -12.33 4.58
C LYS A 24 -3.78 -13.51 4.38
N GLY A 25 -3.20 -14.68 4.11
CA GLY A 25 -3.89 -15.96 4.03
C GLY A 25 -3.17 -16.98 4.93
N GLU A 26 -2.88 -18.15 4.37
CA GLU A 26 -1.95 -19.13 4.99
C GLU A 26 -0.55 -18.53 5.15
N ARG A 27 -0.13 -17.75 4.16
CA ARG A 27 1.10 -16.96 4.16
C ARG A 27 0.78 -15.47 4.09
N ILE A 28 1.73 -14.65 4.51
CA ILE A 28 1.64 -13.20 4.38
C ILE A 28 2.51 -12.78 3.20
N ILE A 29 1.89 -12.26 2.15
CA ILE A 29 2.60 -11.92 0.91
C ILE A 29 2.58 -10.42 0.68
N LEU A 30 3.75 -9.87 0.40
CA LEU A 30 3.94 -8.54 -0.18
C LEU A 30 4.34 -8.69 -1.65
N GLU A 31 3.62 -7.98 -2.50
CA GLU A 31 3.85 -7.96 -3.94
C GLU A 31 3.97 -6.50 -4.39
N TYR A 32 5.11 -6.15 -5.00
CA TYR A 32 5.41 -4.85 -5.55
C TYR A 32 5.35 -4.92 -7.07
N ILE A 33 4.49 -4.08 -7.64
CA ILE A 33 4.28 -3.94 -9.08
C ILE A 33 4.70 -2.52 -9.44
N PRO A 34 5.94 -2.33 -9.92
CA PRO A 34 6.43 -1.03 -10.32
C PRO A 34 5.67 -0.52 -11.53
N ILE A 35 5.45 0.79 -11.59
CA ILE A 35 4.99 1.42 -12.82
C ILE A 35 6.14 1.38 -13.85
N LYS A 36 5.83 1.04 -15.09
CA LYS A 36 6.80 1.05 -16.20
C LYS A 36 6.73 2.38 -16.94
N PRO A 37 7.82 2.82 -17.61
CA PRO A 37 7.87 4.12 -18.29
C PRO A 37 6.67 4.39 -19.20
N GLN A 38 6.29 3.38 -19.99
CA GLN A 38 5.12 3.38 -20.90
C GLN A 38 3.76 3.65 -20.22
N HIS A 39 3.68 3.50 -18.89
CA HIS A 39 2.47 3.76 -18.09
C HIS A 39 2.67 4.90 -17.10
N SER A 40 3.86 5.51 -17.07
CA SER A 40 4.17 6.62 -16.18
C SER A 40 3.70 7.95 -16.78
N SER A 41 3.26 8.88 -15.93
CA SER A 41 2.82 10.21 -16.40
C SER A 41 3.94 11.03 -17.06
N SER A 42 5.21 10.70 -16.80
CA SER A 42 6.37 11.35 -17.40
C SER A 42 6.90 10.63 -18.64
N GLY A 43 6.41 9.43 -18.96
CA GLY A 43 6.94 8.59 -20.04
C GLY A 43 8.33 7.98 -19.79
N VAL A 44 9.05 8.44 -18.76
CA VAL A 44 10.45 8.06 -18.51
C VAL A 44 10.69 7.43 -17.14
N TYR A 45 9.74 7.54 -16.20
CA TYR A 45 9.93 7.01 -14.86
C TYR A 45 9.81 5.47 -14.85
N ASN A 46 10.81 4.80 -14.30
CA ASN A 46 10.83 3.37 -14.09
C ASN A 46 10.81 3.07 -12.58
N GLY A 47 9.78 2.39 -12.11
CA GLY A 47 9.65 1.98 -10.72
C GLY A 47 10.58 0.83 -10.30
N GLY A 48 11.39 0.29 -11.22
CA GLY A 48 12.27 -0.85 -10.99
C GLY A 48 11.62 -2.18 -11.36
N ASP A 49 11.98 -3.24 -10.64
CA ASP A 49 11.56 -4.60 -10.95
C ASP A 49 10.42 -5.11 -10.06
N TYR A 50 9.68 -6.08 -10.61
CA TYR A 50 8.62 -6.75 -9.87
C TYR A 50 9.21 -7.55 -8.72
N ILE A 51 8.60 -7.44 -7.53
CA ILE A 51 9.03 -8.18 -6.33
C ILE A 51 7.84 -8.88 -5.73
N LYS A 52 8.01 -10.14 -5.33
CA LYS A 52 7.02 -10.88 -4.55
C LYS A 52 7.75 -11.68 -3.48
N LYS A 53 7.41 -11.42 -2.22
CA LYS A 53 8.03 -12.10 -1.08
C LYS A 53 7.03 -12.41 0.02
N GLU A 54 7.41 -13.36 0.85
CA GLU A 54 6.74 -13.68 2.09
C GLU A 54 7.23 -12.74 3.20
N MET A 55 6.29 -12.21 3.98
CA MET A 55 6.56 -11.35 5.13
C MET A 55 6.46 -12.14 6.43
N LYS A 56 7.28 -11.74 7.41
CA LYS A 56 7.16 -12.19 8.78
C LYS A 56 5.95 -11.53 9.46
N ASN A 57 5.42 -12.19 10.48
CA ASN A 57 4.25 -11.69 11.23
C ASN A 57 4.48 -10.30 11.87
N HIS A 58 5.70 -9.98 12.30
CA HIS A 58 6.01 -8.67 12.89
C HIS A 58 6.03 -7.56 11.84
N GLU A 59 6.59 -7.81 10.64
CA GLU A 59 6.57 -6.87 9.51
C GLU A 59 5.14 -6.54 9.11
N TRP A 60 4.27 -7.56 9.07
CA TRP A 60 2.85 -7.38 8.81
C TRP A 60 2.18 -6.51 9.86
N LYS A 61 2.37 -6.81 11.14
CA LYS A 61 1.75 -6.06 12.24
C LYS A 61 2.17 -4.59 12.18
N ASN A 62 3.45 -4.33 11.94
CA ASN A 62 3.98 -2.98 11.81
C ASN A 62 3.34 -2.24 10.62
N LEU A 63 3.39 -2.83 9.43
CA LEU A 63 2.84 -2.22 8.21
C LEU A 63 1.33 -1.93 8.34
N ILE A 64 0.55 -2.90 8.84
CA ILE A 64 -0.89 -2.71 9.00
C ILE A 64 -1.21 -1.69 10.09
N SER A 65 -0.38 -1.55 11.12
CA SER A 65 -0.54 -0.51 12.15
C SER A 65 -0.44 0.89 11.53
N ILE A 66 0.62 1.14 10.75
CA ILE A 66 0.85 2.42 10.07
C ILE A 66 -0.26 2.71 9.06
N ILE A 67 -0.65 1.72 8.24
CA ILE A 67 -1.77 1.87 7.29
C ILE A 67 -3.07 2.24 8.02
N LYS A 68 -3.38 1.59 9.14
CA LYS A 68 -4.59 1.88 9.92
C LYS A 68 -4.53 3.26 10.58
N LYS A 69 -3.36 3.70 11.06
CA LYS A 69 -3.14 5.06 11.58
C LYS A 69 -3.46 6.08 10.49
N ALA A 70 -2.91 5.91 9.29
CA ALA A 70 -3.18 6.79 8.15
C ALA A 70 -4.65 6.80 7.72
N ILE A 71 -5.34 5.65 7.76
CA ILE A 71 -6.79 5.57 7.46
C ILE A 71 -7.63 6.34 8.48
N LYS A 72 -7.23 6.39 9.76
CA LYS A 72 -8.01 7.06 10.81
C LYS A 72 -7.78 8.57 10.87
N LYS A 73 -6.67 9.04 10.31
CA LYS A 73 -6.27 10.44 10.35
C LYS A 73 -6.91 11.19 9.18
N GLU A 74 -8.15 11.64 9.38
CA GLU A 74 -8.94 12.26 8.32
C GLU A 74 -8.31 13.58 7.82
N GLU A 75 -7.54 14.29 8.65
CA GLU A 75 -6.89 15.55 8.26
C GLU A 75 -5.83 15.39 7.17
N VAL A 76 -5.29 14.18 6.97
CA VAL A 76 -4.33 13.90 5.89
C VAL A 76 -5.01 13.41 4.62
N HIS A 77 -6.34 13.27 4.61
CA HIS A 77 -7.06 12.78 3.45
C HIS A 77 -7.40 13.89 2.46
N ILE A 78 -7.38 13.54 1.18
CA ILE A 78 -7.84 14.40 0.10
C ILE A 78 -8.92 13.68 -0.72
N LYS A 79 -9.81 14.44 -1.37
CA LYS A 79 -10.92 13.86 -2.14
C LYS A 79 -10.47 13.21 -3.45
N ASN A 80 -9.53 13.84 -4.14
CA ASN A 80 -9.07 13.43 -5.47
C ASN A 80 -7.58 13.12 -5.46
N ARG A 81 -7.17 12.09 -6.20
CA ARG A 81 -5.75 11.72 -6.32
C ARG A 81 -5.01 12.80 -7.12
N ILE A 82 -3.88 13.26 -6.58
CA ILE A 82 -2.95 14.19 -7.24
C ILE A 82 -1.53 13.59 -7.30
N LYS A 83 -0.62 14.20 -8.07
CA LYS A 83 0.79 13.79 -8.08
C LYS A 83 1.35 13.78 -6.64
N LYS A 84 2.20 12.81 -6.33
CA LYS A 84 2.81 12.61 -5.00
C LYS A 84 1.83 12.18 -3.89
N SER A 85 0.52 12.07 -4.14
CA SER A 85 -0.42 11.51 -3.16
C SER A 85 -0.34 9.99 -3.08
N GLY A 86 -0.59 9.43 -1.90
CA GLY A 86 -0.72 8.00 -1.68
C GLY A 86 -2.18 7.56 -1.77
N MET A 87 -2.42 6.30 -2.14
CA MET A 87 -3.77 5.75 -2.15
C MET A 87 -3.81 4.36 -1.50
N ILE A 88 -4.64 4.21 -0.47
CA ILE A 88 -4.90 2.94 0.21
C ILE A 88 -6.24 2.40 -0.26
N ILE A 89 -6.26 1.15 -0.69
CA ILE A 89 -7.50 0.40 -0.97
C ILE A 89 -7.59 -0.76 0.01
N VAL A 90 -8.66 -0.79 0.80
CA VAL A 90 -8.97 -1.91 1.70
C VAL A 90 -10.09 -2.73 1.06
N LYS A 91 -9.78 -3.97 0.69
CA LYS A 91 -10.74 -4.94 0.13
C LYS A 91 -11.11 -5.97 1.20
N GLY A 92 -12.37 -5.98 1.61
CA GLY A 92 -12.98 -7.09 2.35
C GLY A 92 -13.71 -8.05 1.41
N LYS A 93 -14.60 -8.87 1.96
CA LYS A 93 -15.33 -9.90 1.19
C LYS A 93 -16.33 -9.28 0.20
N GLU A 94 -17.05 -8.26 0.64
CA GLU A 94 -18.14 -7.61 -0.11
C GLU A 94 -17.99 -6.08 -0.15
N ASN A 95 -16.92 -5.54 0.45
CA ASN A 95 -16.69 -4.11 0.52
C ASN A 95 -15.30 -3.72 0.03
N LYS A 96 -15.23 -2.56 -0.61
CA LYS A 96 -14.00 -1.88 -1.02
C LYS A 96 -14.08 -0.46 -0.48
N LYS A 97 -13.07 -0.05 0.30
CA LYS A 97 -12.91 1.34 0.73
C LYS A 97 -11.60 1.89 0.17
N THR A 98 -11.63 3.12 -0.29
CA THR A 98 -10.47 3.83 -0.83
C THR A 98 -10.22 5.07 0.03
N TYR A 99 -8.96 5.28 0.39
CA TYR A 99 -8.49 6.46 1.13
C TYR A 99 -7.33 7.05 0.36
N ILE A 100 -7.33 8.37 0.16
CA ILE A 100 -6.27 9.06 -0.56
C ILE A 100 -5.57 9.97 0.44
N ILE A 101 -4.27 9.76 0.63
CA ILE A 101 -3.43 10.52 1.55
C ILE A 101 -2.76 11.64 0.75
N GLY A 102 -2.87 12.87 1.25
CA GLY A 102 -2.24 14.05 0.67
C GLY A 102 -0.72 13.92 0.55
N PRO A 103 -0.10 14.69 -0.38
CA PRO A 103 1.36 14.74 -0.46
C PRO A 103 1.96 15.39 0.79
N ASN A 104 3.22 15.09 1.07
CA ASN A 104 4.04 15.71 2.13
C ASN A 104 3.52 15.49 3.56
N THR A 105 2.72 14.45 3.80
CA THR A 105 2.27 14.06 5.15
C THR A 105 3.21 13.04 5.77
N GLU A 106 3.39 13.07 7.08
CA GLU A 106 4.19 12.09 7.83
C GLU A 106 3.71 10.65 7.56
N GLU A 107 2.40 10.41 7.53
CA GLU A 107 1.81 9.09 7.27
C GLU A 107 2.22 8.51 5.91
N LEU A 108 2.22 9.35 4.88
CA LEU A 108 2.68 8.95 3.54
C LEU A 108 4.16 8.55 3.56
N PHE A 109 5.00 9.35 4.22
CA PHE A 109 6.44 9.08 4.34
C PHE A 109 6.71 7.80 5.15
N GLU A 110 6.02 7.60 6.28
CA GLU A 110 6.10 6.39 7.11
C GLU A 110 5.78 5.13 6.29
N ILE A 111 4.67 5.14 5.54
CA ILE A 111 4.26 3.99 4.71
C ILE A 111 5.29 3.73 3.60
N ASN A 112 5.70 4.77 2.87
CA ASN A 112 6.66 4.63 1.77
C ASN A 112 8.01 4.08 2.24
N ASN A 113 8.55 4.63 3.33
CA ASN A 113 9.83 4.22 3.87
C ASN A 113 9.80 2.76 4.32
N LEU A 114 8.76 2.36 5.06
CA LEU A 114 8.63 0.97 5.51
C LEU A 114 8.49 0.02 4.32
N LEU A 115 7.67 0.35 3.31
CA LEU A 115 7.53 -0.49 2.13
C LEU A 115 8.82 -0.63 1.32
N GLN A 116 9.60 0.45 1.20
CA GLN A 116 10.91 0.43 0.55
C GLN A 116 11.91 -0.48 1.28
N VAL A 117 11.93 -0.45 2.62
CA VAL A 117 12.73 -1.39 3.42
C VAL A 117 12.25 -2.82 3.20
N LEU A 118 10.94 -3.05 3.21
CA LEU A 118 10.36 -4.37 3.06
C LEU A 118 10.61 -4.99 1.69
N ILE A 119 10.81 -4.23 0.62
CA ILE A 119 11.07 -4.80 -0.71
C ILE A 119 12.57 -4.95 -1.04
N LYS A 120 13.46 -4.26 -0.32
CA LYS A 120 14.91 -4.35 -0.53
C LYS A 120 15.56 -5.50 0.26
N ASN A 121 14.99 -5.84 1.41
CA ASN A 121 15.40 -6.96 2.26
C ASN A 121 14.75 -8.28 1.81
#